data_AF-A0A1Y1LM45-F1
#
_entry.id   AF-A0A1Y1LM45-F1
#
_cell.length_a   1.000
_cell.length_b   1.000
_cell.length_c   1.000
_cell.angle_alpha   90.00
_cell.angle_beta   90.00
_cell.angle_gamma   90.00
#
_symmetry.space_group_name_H-M   'P 1'
#
loop_
_entity.id
_entity.type
_entity.pdbx_description
1 polymer ?
#
loop_
_entity_poly.entity_id
_entity_poly.type
_entity_poly.pdbx_seq_one_letter_code
_entity_poly.pdbx_strand_id
1 'polypeptide(L)'
;FDQLAQRIEEAWYHALGVGPASSDELVPSGAGEKKLIAVAFFPILTARELGLTIPEAGKEVEWFKEQFPLIKKAAESEGGDLAHMLNEFKEREDLRKLLG
;
A
#
# COMPACT_ATOMS: atom_id res chain seq x y z
N PHE A 1 14.55 3.70 0.93
CA PHE A 1 13.43 3.87 1.88
C PHE A 1 13.40 5.27 2.47
N ASP A 2 14.54 5.90 2.76
CA ASP A 2 14.61 7.27 3.32
C ASP A 2 13.85 8.33 2.50
N GLN A 3 14.03 8.36 1.17
CA GLN A 3 13.27 9.27 0.31
C GLN A 3 11.75 9.03 0.35
N LEU A 4 11.32 7.78 0.53
CA LEU A 4 9.90 7.46 0.69
C LEU A 4 9.40 7.89 2.06
N ALA A 5 10.19 7.69 3.12
CA ALA A 5 9.89 8.17 4.46
C ALA A 5 9.68 9.69 4.47
N GLN A 6 10.61 10.42 3.84
CA GLN A 6 10.53 11.88 3.70
C GLN A 6 9.25 12.30 2.94
N ARG A 7 8.91 11.63 1.83
CA ARG A 7 7.68 11.96 1.08
C ARG A 7 6.41 11.68 1.90
N ILE A 8 6.40 10.63 2.72
CA ILE A 8 5.28 10.35 3.64
C ILE A 8 5.17 11.45 4.70
N GLU A 9 6.30 11.89 5.25
CA GLU A 9 6.35 13.00 6.21
C GLU A 9 5.84 14.31 5.60
N GLU A 10 6.32 14.67 4.41
CA GLU A 10 5.87 15.85 3.66
C GLU A 10 4.35 15.79 3.39
N ALA A 11 3.86 14.63 2.93
CA ALA A 11 2.43 14.43 2.66
C ALA A 11 1.57 14.53 3.93
N TRP A 12 2.06 14.01 5.06
CA TRP A 12 1.37 14.10 6.34
C TRP A 12 1.19 15.56 6.78
N TYR A 13 2.27 16.33 6.75
CA TYR A 13 2.22 17.74 7.15
C TYR A 13 1.42 18.61 6.17
N HIS A 14 1.52 18.31 4.87
CA HIS A 14 0.65 18.92 3.87
C HIS A 14 -0.84 18.67 4.17
N ALA A 15 -1.22 17.45 4.54
CA ALA A 15 -2.60 17.11 4.90
C ALA A 15 -3.10 17.81 6.18
N LEU A 16 -2.19 18.16 7.09
CA LEU A 16 -2.49 18.99 8.27
C LEU A 16 -2.57 20.49 7.96
N GLY A 17 -2.26 20.90 6.72
CA GLY A 17 -2.19 22.31 6.34
C GLY A 17 -1.04 23.06 7.00
N VAL A 18 -0.01 22.34 7.48
CA VAL A 18 1.19 22.95 8.08
C VAL A 18 2.33 22.96 7.08
N GLY A 19 3.10 24.04 7.07
CA GLY A 19 4.30 24.15 6.23
C GLY A 19 5.41 23.20 6.68
N PRO A 20 6.49 23.07 5.90
CA PRO A 20 7.68 22.35 6.36
C PRO A 20 8.27 23.02 7.61
N ALA A 21 9.00 22.26 8.41
CA ALA A 21 9.74 22.79 9.55
C ALA A 21 10.75 23.84 9.08
N SER A 22 10.92 24.91 9.85
CA SER A 22 11.99 25.87 9.60
C SER A 22 13.36 25.24 9.89
N SER A 23 14.44 25.88 9.44
CA SER A 23 15.82 25.37 9.61
C SER A 23 16.26 25.15 11.06
N ASP A 24 15.53 25.72 12.00
CA ASP A 24 15.74 25.72 13.45
C ASP A 24 14.72 24.85 14.22
N GLU A 25 13.79 24.20 13.52
CA GLU A 25 12.76 23.32 14.11
C GLU A 25 12.93 21.87 13.65
N LEU A 26 12.75 20.90 14.57
CA LEU A 26 12.76 19.48 14.22
C LEU A 26 11.46 19.00 13.55
N VAL A 27 10.35 19.68 13.83
CA VAL A 27 9.01 19.39 13.29
C VAL A 27 8.26 20.70 13.06
N PRO A 28 7.32 20.78 12.10
CA PRO A 28 6.59 22.00 11.83
C PRO A 28 5.85 22.59 13.04
N SER A 29 6.07 23.88 13.28
CA SER A 29 5.24 24.70 14.14
C SER A 29 3.78 24.65 13.66
N GLY A 30 2.88 24.17 14.52
CA GLY A 30 1.46 23.96 14.19
C GLY A 30 1.03 22.49 14.10
N ALA A 31 1.95 21.53 14.04
CA ALA A 31 1.60 20.10 14.07
C ALA A 31 1.00 19.66 15.41
N GLY A 32 1.39 20.30 16.52
CA GLY A 32 0.86 20.04 17.86
C GLY A 32 0.93 18.56 18.26
N GLU A 33 -0.20 18.02 18.71
CA GLU A 33 -0.33 16.60 19.07
C GLU A 33 -0.27 15.65 17.86
N LYS A 34 -0.43 16.17 16.63
CA LYS A 34 -0.42 15.40 15.38
C LYS A 34 0.97 15.33 14.73
N LYS A 35 2.03 15.69 15.46
CA LYS A 35 3.42 15.55 14.99
C LYS A 35 3.72 14.11 14.58
N LEU A 36 4.35 13.92 13.43
CA LEU A 36 4.77 12.61 12.98
C LEU A 36 6.01 12.18 13.78
N ILE A 37 5.92 11.05 14.48
CA ILE A 37 6.99 10.57 15.36
C ILE A 37 7.99 9.70 14.61
N ALA A 38 7.50 8.84 13.71
CA ALA A 38 8.33 7.93 12.96
C ALA A 38 7.60 7.41 11.71
N VAL A 39 8.39 7.10 10.68
CA VAL A 39 7.97 6.23 9.58
C VAL A 39 8.86 4.99 9.64
N ALA A 40 8.25 3.80 9.74
CA ALA A 40 8.96 2.54 9.82
C ALA A 40 8.49 1.59 8.71
N PHE A 41 9.44 0.87 8.11
CA PHE A 41 9.18 -0.15 7.11
C PHE A 41 9.65 -1.50 7.65
N PHE A 42 8.77 -2.49 7.62
CA PHE A 42 9.09 -3.84 8.06
C PHE A 42 9.19 -4.77 6.84
N PRO A 43 10.29 -5.53 6.70
CA PRO A 43 10.38 -6.49 5.61
C PRO A 43 9.37 -7.62 5.85
N ILE A 44 8.58 -7.92 4.82
CA ILE A 44 7.74 -9.12 4.80
C ILE A 44 8.61 -10.27 4.33
N LEU A 45 9.18 -11.03 5.28
CA LEU A 45 10.08 -12.15 4.98
C LEU A 45 9.31 -13.47 4.77
N THR A 46 8.37 -13.76 5.66
CA THR A 46 7.50 -14.94 5.59
C THR A 46 6.14 -14.57 6.13
N ALA A 47 5.24 -14.15 5.24
CA ALA A 47 3.86 -13.88 5.61
C ALA A 47 2.90 -14.59 4.67
N ARG A 48 1.73 -14.89 5.21
CA ARG A 48 0.59 -15.35 4.43
C ARG A 48 -0.58 -14.43 4.67
N GLU A 49 -1.24 -14.05 3.59
CA GLU A 49 -2.47 -13.26 3.60
C GLU A 49 -3.55 -14.05 2.89
N LEU A 50 -4.73 -14.20 3.52
CA LEU A 50 -5.83 -15.01 3.00
C LEU A 50 -5.40 -16.44 2.61
N GLY A 51 -4.43 -16.99 3.35
CA GLY A 51 -3.89 -18.33 3.07
C GLY A 51 -2.95 -18.41 1.88
N LEU A 52 -2.55 -17.29 1.25
CA LEU A 52 -1.58 -17.22 0.17
C LEU A 52 -0.25 -16.64 0.67
N THR A 53 0.88 -17.13 0.16
CA THR A 53 2.19 -16.51 0.43
C THR A 53 2.22 -15.11 -0.21
N ILE A 54 2.66 -14.09 0.53
CA ILE A 54 2.85 -12.74 -0.04
C ILE A 54 4.04 -12.76 -1.01
N PRO A 55 3.92 -12.22 -2.24
CA PRO A 55 5.01 -12.23 -3.21
C PRO A 55 6.17 -11.31 -2.79
N GLU A 56 7.34 -11.56 -3.39
CA GLU A 56 8.42 -10.57 -3.37
C GLU A 56 7.97 -9.27 -4.05
N ALA A 57 8.47 -8.14 -3.55
CA ALA A 57 8.15 -6.83 -4.12
C ALA A 57 8.54 -6.78 -5.61
N GLY A 58 7.59 -6.41 -6.46
CA GLY A 58 7.76 -6.37 -7.91
C GLY A 58 7.44 -7.69 -8.63
N LYS A 59 6.96 -8.71 -7.92
CA LYS A 59 6.50 -10.00 -8.48
C LYS A 59 4.99 -10.20 -8.35
N GLU A 60 4.25 -9.13 -8.08
CA GLU A 60 2.82 -9.18 -7.80
C GLU A 60 2.03 -9.68 -9.01
N VAL A 61 2.45 -9.34 -10.24
CA VAL A 61 1.76 -9.75 -11.47
C VAL A 61 1.91 -11.24 -11.72
N GLU A 62 3.14 -11.77 -11.66
CA GLU A 62 3.41 -13.20 -11.85
C GLU A 62 2.71 -14.02 -10.77
N TRP A 63 2.85 -13.61 -9.52
CA TRP A 63 2.16 -14.22 -8.39
C TRP A 63 0.65 -14.22 -8.60
N PHE A 64 0.07 -13.10 -9.01
CA PHE A 64 -1.37 -13.01 -9.22
C PHE A 64 -1.82 -13.95 -10.34
N LYS A 65 -1.10 -14.00 -11.47
CA LYS A 65 -1.40 -14.91 -12.58
C LYS A 65 -1.35 -16.39 -12.13
N GLU A 66 -0.38 -16.75 -11.27
CA GLU A 66 -0.29 -18.09 -10.68
C GLU A 66 -1.44 -18.40 -9.73
N GLN A 67 -1.83 -17.45 -8.86
CA GLN A 67 -2.89 -17.64 -7.87
C GLN A 67 -4.30 -17.41 -8.45
N PHE A 68 -4.42 -16.87 -9.66
CA PHE A 68 -5.69 -16.45 -10.25
C PHE A 68 -6.79 -17.53 -10.22
N PRO A 69 -6.51 -18.82 -10.54
CA PRO A 69 -7.54 -19.85 -10.46
C PRO A 69 -8.11 -20.03 -9.05
N LEU A 70 -7.26 -19.94 -8.03
CA LEU A 70 -7.67 -20.04 -6.62
C LEU A 70 -8.45 -18.79 -6.20
N ILE A 71 -7.93 -17.60 -6.54
CA ILE A 71 -8.57 -16.32 -6.22
C ILE A 71 -9.96 -16.25 -6.85
N LYS A 72 -10.11 -16.64 -8.11
CA LYS A 72 -11.40 -16.68 -8.81
C LYS A 72 -12.39 -17.59 -8.11
N LYS A 73 -11.96 -18.81 -7.76
CA LYS A 73 -12.80 -19.78 -7.04
C LYS A 73 -13.26 -19.21 -5.70
N ALA A 74 -12.34 -18.65 -4.90
CA ALA A 74 -12.64 -18.08 -3.59
C ALA A 74 -13.59 -16.87 -3.71
N ALA A 75 -13.36 -15.99 -4.68
CA ALA A 75 -14.24 -14.85 -4.95
C ALA A 75 -15.68 -15.27 -5.33
N GLU A 76 -15.83 -16.35 -6.09
CA GLU A 76 -17.14 -16.88 -6.50
C GLU A 76 -17.87 -17.60 -5.35
N SER A 77 -17.14 -18.26 -4.45
CA SER A 77 -17.74 -19.05 -3.35
C SER A 77 -17.94 -18.27 -2.05
N GLU A 78 -17.00 -17.39 -1.70
CA GLU A 78 -16.95 -16.71 -0.39
C GLU A 78 -17.20 -15.21 -0.50
N GLY A 79 -17.08 -14.63 -1.71
CA GLY A 79 -17.21 -13.20 -1.92
C GLY A 79 -16.10 -12.40 -1.23
N GLY A 80 -16.43 -11.20 -0.72
CA GLY A 80 -15.52 -10.40 0.09
C GLY A 80 -14.37 -9.73 -0.68
N ASP A 81 -13.24 -9.56 -0.01
CA ASP A 81 -12.11 -8.76 -0.50
C ASP A 81 -11.54 -9.27 -1.83
N LEU A 82 -11.50 -10.59 -2.05
CA LEU A 82 -11.05 -11.17 -3.32
C LEU A 82 -12.03 -10.90 -4.47
N ALA A 83 -13.34 -10.90 -4.19
CA ALA A 83 -14.34 -10.53 -5.18
C ALA A 83 -14.29 -9.04 -5.52
N HIS A 84 -14.06 -8.19 -4.52
CA HIS A 84 -13.87 -6.76 -4.73
C HIS A 84 -12.61 -6.49 -5.57
N MET A 85 -11.49 -7.12 -5.23
CA MET A 85 -10.25 -7.02 -5.99
C MET A 85 -10.45 -7.41 -7.46
N LEU A 86 -11.14 -8.54 -7.73
CA LEU A 86 -11.45 -8.95 -9.11
C LEU A 86 -12.36 -7.96 -9.86
N ASN A 87 -13.24 -7.26 -9.17
CA ASN A 87 -14.04 -6.20 -9.79
C ASN A 87 -13.22 -4.95 -10.08
N GLU A 88 -12.29 -4.56 -9.20
CA GLU A 88 -11.35 -3.47 -9.50
C GLU A 88 -10.56 -3.74 -10.78
N PHE A 89 -10.06 -4.96 -10.99
CA PHE A 89 -9.37 -5.32 -12.24
C PHE A 89 -10.22 -5.15 -13.51
N LYS A 90 -11.54 -5.22 -13.40
CA LYS A 90 -12.46 -5.01 -14.54
C LYS A 90 -12.71 -3.52 -14.79
N GLU A 91 -12.84 -2.74 -13.72
CA GLU A 91 -13.24 -1.34 -13.75
C GLU A 91 -12.06 -0.39 -13.97
N ARG A 92 -10.86 -0.80 -13.54
CA ARG A 92 -9.64 0.01 -13.58
C ARG A 92 -8.73 -0.41 -14.73
N GLU A 93 -8.61 0.46 -15.73
CA GLU A 93 -7.82 0.19 -16.94
C GLU A 93 -6.32 -0.02 -16.63
N ASP A 94 -5.79 0.72 -15.66
CA ASP A 94 -4.42 0.58 -15.17
C ASP A 94 -4.15 -0.82 -14.60
N LEU A 95 -5.09 -1.37 -13.84
CA LEU A 95 -4.98 -2.72 -13.28
C LEU A 95 -5.22 -3.79 -14.33
N ARG A 96 -6.17 -3.57 -15.25
CA ARG A 96 -6.48 -4.53 -16.32
C ARG A 96 -5.27 -4.84 -17.21
N LYS A 97 -4.40 -3.85 -17.45
CA LYS A 97 -3.17 -4.01 -18.25
C LYS A 97 -2.16 -4.95 -17.59
N LEU A 98 -2.19 -5.12 -16.27
CA LEU A 98 -1.31 -6.04 -15.55
C LEU A 98 -1.66 -7.51 -15.82
N LEU A 99 -2.89 -7.79 -16.26
CA LEU A 99 -3.37 -9.14 -16.58
C LEU A 99 -3.14 -9.57 -18.03
N GLY A 100 -2.83 -8.60 -18.91
CA GLY A 100 -2.53 -8.81 -20.33
C GLY A 100 -1.19 -9.45 -20.60
#